data_AF-A0AAQ2Q4A4-F1
#
_entry.id   AF-A0AAQ2Q4A4-F1
#
_cell.length_a   1.000
_cell.length_b   1.000
_cell.length_c   1.000
_cell.angle_alpha   90.00
_cell.angle_beta   90.00
_cell.angle_gamma   90.00
#
_symmetry.space_group_name_H-M   'P 1'
#
loop_
_entity.id
_entity.type
_entity.pdbx_description
1 polymer ?
#
loop_
_entity_poly.entity_id
_entity_poly.type
_entity_poly.pdbx_seq_one_letter_code
_entity_poly.pdbx_strand_id
1 'polypeptide(L)'
;MQDLVGLHRLLLSGIKEYADSKNYQKHTHLIFSDYAIAGFDSQLAGIAQKHEVTDGYNACHTDRVCNHWGNVCVLFNQSDTHTLIHELGHSFGLSHTFEDEVGLIFSQGYTDSIMDYEHTKNGDGNLHKGTQWSLFKHHWDIMNNDNNLEWK
;
A
#
# COMPACT_ATOMS: atom_id res chain seq x y z
N MET A 1 -5.70 -17.70 -1.43
CA MET A 1 -5.97 -16.50 -0.61
C MET A 1 -5.43 -16.63 0.82
N GLN A 2 -5.75 -17.72 1.55
CA GLN A 2 -5.25 -17.95 2.92
C GLN A 2 -3.73 -18.03 3.03
N ASP A 3 -3.03 -18.63 2.06
CA ASP A 3 -1.57 -18.77 2.11
C ASP A 3 -0.80 -17.45 1.92
N LEU A 4 -1.35 -16.50 1.14
CA LEU A 4 -0.70 -15.21 0.90
C LEU A 4 -0.82 -14.27 2.08
N VAL A 5 -2.03 -14.21 2.65
CA VAL A 5 -2.29 -13.50 3.91
C VAL A 5 -1.47 -14.15 5.03
N GLY A 6 -1.29 -15.48 5.00
CA GLY A 6 -0.40 -16.21 5.91
C GLY A 6 1.07 -15.83 5.77
N LEU A 7 1.61 -15.81 4.56
CA LEU A 7 2.99 -15.39 4.28
C LEU A 7 3.24 -13.93 4.65
N HIS A 8 2.31 -13.04 4.28
CA HIS A 8 2.37 -11.64 4.65
C HIS A 8 2.35 -11.46 6.17
N ARG A 9 1.44 -12.14 6.88
CA ARG A 9 1.41 -12.14 8.36
C ARG A 9 2.68 -12.71 8.97
N LEU A 10 3.26 -13.75 8.36
CA LEU A 10 4.53 -14.34 8.83
C LEU A 10 5.68 -13.33 8.68
N LEU A 11 5.79 -12.66 7.53
CA LEU A 11 6.78 -11.61 7.29
C LEU A 11 6.60 -10.45 8.28
N LEU A 12 5.36 -9.97 8.46
CA LEU A 12 5.04 -8.93 9.43
C LEU A 12 5.35 -9.34 10.87
N SER A 13 5.14 -10.61 11.24
CA SER A 13 5.46 -11.10 12.60
C SER A 13 6.96 -11.06 12.92
N GLY A 14 7.81 -11.06 11.88
CA GLY A 14 9.26 -10.92 12.00
C GLY A 14 9.72 -9.46 12.15
N ILE A 15 8.93 -8.50 11.68
CA ILE A 15 9.21 -7.06 11.80
C ILE A 15 8.70 -6.59 13.16
N LYS A 16 9.62 -6.43 14.11
CA LYS A 16 9.31 -5.87 15.43
C LYS A 16 9.37 -4.35 15.36
N GLU A 17 8.24 -3.70 15.06
CA GLU A 17 8.10 -2.26 15.27
C GLU A 17 7.87 -1.99 16.75
N TYR A 18 8.91 -1.55 17.45
CA TYR A 18 8.79 -1.06 18.82
C TYR A 18 8.30 0.38 18.77
N ALA A 19 7.05 0.64 19.16
CA ALA A 19 6.59 1.99 19.40
C ALA A 19 7.39 2.60 20.56
N ASP A 20 8.29 3.55 20.26
CA ASP A 20 8.73 4.50 21.27
C ASP A 20 7.55 5.47 21.50
N SER A 21 6.87 5.31 22.64
CA SER A 21 5.67 6.04 23.00
C SER A 21 5.86 7.56 23.14
N LYS A 22 7.09 8.06 22.97
CA LYS A 22 7.40 9.50 23.03
C LYS A 22 7.84 10.11 21.70
N ASN A 23 8.23 9.29 20.71
CA ASN A 23 8.72 9.73 19.40
C ASN A 23 8.29 8.72 18.33
N TYR A 24 7.01 8.72 17.97
CA TYR A 24 6.50 7.84 16.92
C TYR A 24 7.05 8.31 15.56
N GLN A 25 8.17 7.75 15.12
CA GLN A 25 8.64 7.84 13.74
C GLN A 25 8.10 6.63 12.98
N LYS A 26 7.27 6.87 11.96
CA LYS A 26 6.80 5.83 11.05
C LYS A 26 7.97 5.37 10.19
N HIS A 27 8.26 4.06 10.23
CA HIS A 27 9.23 3.43 9.35
C HIS A 27 8.48 2.66 8.27
N THR A 28 8.85 2.88 7.00
CA THR A 28 8.34 2.06 5.89
C THR A 28 9.40 1.02 5.53
N HIS A 29 9.01 -0.26 5.63
CA HIS A 29 9.81 -1.41 5.25
C HIS A 29 9.48 -1.82 3.82
N LEU A 30 10.47 -1.74 2.93
CA LEU A 30 10.40 -2.30 1.59
C LEU A 30 11.09 -3.67 1.59
N ILE A 31 10.36 -4.70 1.17
CA ILE A 31 10.86 -6.07 1.09
C ILE A 31 10.83 -6.50 -0.37
N PHE A 32 11.98 -6.87 -0.90
CA PHE A 32 12.10 -7.50 -2.21
C PHE A 32 12.18 -9.01 -2.03
N SER A 33 11.28 -9.74 -2.67
CA SER A 33 11.19 -11.19 -2.59
C SER A 33 11.25 -11.81 -3.99
N ASP A 34 12.05 -12.86 -4.13
CA ASP A 34 12.08 -13.71 -5.33
C ASP A 34 10.95 -14.74 -5.35
N TYR A 35 10.09 -14.75 -4.32
CA TYR A 35 8.94 -15.63 -4.21
C TYR A 35 7.96 -15.41 -5.38
N ALA A 36 7.71 -16.48 -6.14
CA ALA A 36 6.75 -16.47 -7.22
C ALA A 36 5.41 -17.01 -6.72
N ILE A 37 4.37 -16.19 -6.79
CA ILE A 37 3.02 -16.56 -6.36
C ILE A 37 2.32 -17.29 -7.53
N ALA A 38 2.19 -18.61 -7.43
CA ALA A 38 1.45 -19.40 -8.41
C ALA A 38 -0.07 -19.28 -8.18
N GLY A 39 -0.85 -19.00 -9.23
CA GLY A 39 -2.32 -19.12 -9.22
C GLY A 39 -3.13 -17.82 -9.15
N PHE A 40 -2.52 -16.65 -9.38
CA PHE A 40 -3.26 -15.43 -9.71
C PHE A 40 -3.16 -15.17 -11.22
N ASP A 41 -4.31 -14.96 -11.89
CA ASP A 41 -4.39 -14.68 -13.34
C ASP A 41 -3.76 -13.33 -13.73
N SER A 42 -3.41 -12.51 -12.75
CA SER A 42 -2.42 -11.45 -12.86
C SER A 42 -1.32 -11.74 -11.84
N GLN A 43 -0.06 -11.77 -12.30
CA GLN A 43 1.10 -11.88 -11.42
C GLN A 43 0.98 -10.80 -10.34
N LEU A 44 0.72 -11.19 -9.10
CA LEU A 44 0.65 -10.25 -7.99
C LEU A 44 2.08 -9.73 -7.76
N ALA A 45 2.38 -8.57 -8.35
CA ALA A 45 3.71 -8.01 -8.43
C ALA A 45 4.14 -7.33 -7.13
N GLY A 46 3.17 -6.93 -6.30
CA GLY A 46 3.40 -6.34 -5.00
C GLY A 46 2.19 -6.49 -4.07
N ILE A 47 2.41 -6.21 -2.79
CA ILE A 47 1.36 -6.05 -1.80
C ILE A 47 1.78 -5.04 -0.73
N ALA A 48 0.89 -4.11 -0.45
CA ALA A 48 0.86 -3.30 0.74
C ALA A 48 -0.52 -3.48 1.40
N GLN A 49 -0.56 -3.88 2.67
CA GLN A 49 -1.82 -4.00 3.40
C GLN A 49 -2.04 -2.80 4.31
N LYS A 50 -3.24 -2.24 4.18
CA LYS A 50 -3.88 -1.43 5.21
C LYS A 50 -4.31 -2.38 6.33
N HIS A 51 -3.65 -2.34 7.48
CA HIS A 51 -4.19 -3.00 8.66
C HIS A 51 -5.43 -2.22 9.09
N GLU A 52 -6.62 -2.83 8.97
CA GLU A 52 -7.85 -2.28 9.53
C GLU A 52 -7.70 -2.24 11.05
N VAL A 53 -7.41 -1.05 11.58
CA VAL A 53 -7.34 -0.83 13.02
C VAL A 53 -8.78 -0.77 13.52
N THR A 54 -9.29 -1.87 14.07
CA THR A 54 -10.64 -1.92 14.65
C THR A 54 -10.76 -1.09 15.93
N ASP A 55 -9.67 -0.75 16.59
CA ASP A 55 -9.64 0.18 17.72
C ASP A 55 -8.32 0.97 17.72
N GLY A 56 -8.36 2.13 17.08
CA GLY A 56 -7.27 3.11 17.07
C GLY A 56 -6.86 3.43 18.50
N TYR A 57 -5.55 3.39 18.78
CA TYR A 57 -4.90 3.72 20.05
C TYR A 57 -4.61 2.55 21.03
N ASN A 58 -5.52 1.61 21.28
CA ASN A 58 -5.31 0.62 22.34
C ASN A 58 -4.55 -0.65 21.91
N ALA A 59 -4.64 -1.06 20.64
CA ALA A 59 -4.03 -2.30 20.17
C ALA A 59 -2.49 -2.30 20.33
N CYS A 60 -1.83 -1.20 19.95
CA CYS A 60 -0.37 -1.03 19.99
C CYS A 60 0.21 -1.18 21.42
N HIS A 61 -0.56 -0.90 22.46
CA HIS A 61 -0.12 -1.03 23.85
C HIS A 61 -0.23 -2.45 24.41
N THR A 62 -1.12 -3.28 23.87
CA THR A 62 -1.39 -4.63 24.40
C THR A 62 -0.53 -5.73 23.78
N ASP A 63 -0.21 -5.66 22.49
CA ASP A 63 0.55 -6.71 21.78
C ASP A 63 1.93 -6.25 21.27
N ARG A 64 2.24 -4.95 21.36
CA ARG A 64 3.46 -4.32 20.81
C ARG A 64 3.64 -4.56 19.30
N VAL A 65 2.56 -4.78 18.56
CA VAL A 65 2.58 -4.93 17.10
C VAL A 65 1.88 -3.71 16.51
N CYS A 66 2.63 -2.63 16.31
CA CYS A 66 2.09 -1.35 15.86
C CYS A 66 2.13 -1.25 14.33
N ASN A 67 1.71 -2.32 13.63
CA ASN A 67 1.60 -2.34 12.17
C ASN A 67 0.34 -1.56 11.76
N HIS A 68 0.39 -0.25 11.93
CA HIS A 68 -0.62 0.65 11.41
C HIS A 68 -0.40 0.85 9.91
N TRP A 69 -1.48 1.09 9.16
CA TRP A 69 -1.54 1.46 7.74
C TRP A 69 -0.19 1.56 7.01
N GLY A 70 0.10 0.58 6.14
CA GLY A 70 1.06 0.81 5.06
C GLY A 70 2.53 0.91 5.48
N ASN A 71 2.94 0.46 6.67
CA ASN A 71 4.37 0.47 7.01
C ASN A 71 5.18 -0.62 6.30
N VAL A 72 4.54 -1.56 5.60
CA VAL A 72 5.25 -2.64 4.91
C VAL A 72 4.73 -2.78 3.49
N CYS A 73 5.68 -2.80 2.57
CA CYS A 73 5.49 -2.98 1.14
C CYS A 73 6.35 -4.17 0.71
N VAL A 74 5.72 -5.20 0.14
CA VAL A 74 6.41 -6.40 -0.34
C VAL A 74 6.29 -6.47 -1.85
N LEU A 75 7.42 -6.52 -2.53
CA LEU A 75 7.51 -6.64 -3.98
C LEU A 75 7.92 -8.07 -4.29
N PHE A 76 7.14 -8.73 -5.14
CA PHE A 76 7.41 -10.09 -5.58
C PHE A 76 8.17 -10.08 -6.92
N ASN A 77 8.68 -11.24 -7.30
CA ASN A 77 9.46 -11.39 -8.51
C ASN A 77 8.72 -10.79 -9.73
N GLN A 78 9.42 -10.00 -10.54
CA GLN A 78 8.93 -9.26 -11.73
C GLN A 78 8.19 -7.94 -11.47
N SER A 79 8.29 -7.34 -10.28
CA SER A 79 7.77 -5.98 -10.03
C SER A 79 8.52 -4.90 -10.80
N ASP A 80 7.82 -3.97 -11.43
CA ASP A 80 8.39 -2.80 -12.08
C ASP A 80 8.33 -1.54 -11.19
N THR A 81 8.93 -0.45 -11.67
CA THR A 81 8.95 0.85 -10.95
C THR A 81 7.54 1.36 -10.66
N HIS A 82 6.59 1.11 -11.56
CA HIS A 82 5.19 1.52 -11.37
C HIS A 82 4.59 0.80 -10.16
N THR A 83 4.70 -0.53 -10.12
CA THR A 83 4.25 -1.36 -9.00
C THR A 83 4.89 -0.92 -7.69
N LEU A 84 6.21 -0.69 -7.68
CA LEU A 84 6.91 -0.19 -6.50
C LEU A 84 6.31 1.11 -5.97
N ILE A 85 6.08 2.09 -6.84
CA ILE A 85 5.55 3.39 -6.42
C ILE A 85 4.06 3.28 -6.01
N HIS A 86 3.29 2.42 -6.67
CA HIS A 86 1.90 2.13 -6.32
C HIS A 86 1.78 1.57 -4.89
N GLU A 87 2.56 0.53 -4.56
CA GLU A 87 2.56 -0.07 -3.22
C GLU A 87 3.15 0.88 -2.16
N LEU A 88 4.10 1.74 -2.53
CA LEU A 88 4.54 2.85 -1.68
C LEU A 88 3.44 3.89 -1.45
N GLY A 89 2.58 4.13 -2.43
CA GLY A 89 1.41 5.01 -2.26
C GLY A 89 0.51 4.54 -1.13
N HIS A 90 0.22 3.24 -1.06
CA HIS A 90 -0.49 2.65 0.09
C HIS A 90 0.28 2.84 1.41
N SER A 91 1.61 2.92 1.36
CA SER A 91 2.43 3.22 2.54
C SER A 91 2.24 4.64 3.07
N PHE A 92 1.90 5.59 2.20
CA PHE A 92 1.49 6.94 2.57
C PHE A 92 -0.01 7.05 2.90
N GLY A 93 -0.73 5.93 2.94
CA GLY A 93 -2.16 5.90 3.22
C GLY A 93 -3.04 6.31 2.06
N LEU A 94 -2.54 6.23 0.82
CA LEU A 94 -3.35 6.46 -0.37
C LEU A 94 -4.22 5.24 -0.67
N SER A 95 -5.53 5.42 -0.81
CA SER A 95 -6.42 4.41 -1.37
C SER A 95 -6.35 4.36 -2.90
N HIS A 96 -6.98 3.34 -3.48
CA HIS A 96 -7.24 3.37 -4.91
C HIS A 96 -8.19 4.50 -5.29
N THR A 97 -8.09 5.00 -6.53
CA THR A 97 -8.97 6.06 -7.05
C THR A 97 -10.44 5.64 -7.14
N PHE A 98 -10.71 4.34 -7.17
CA PHE A 98 -12.03 3.73 -7.25
C PHE A 98 -12.56 3.26 -5.88
N GLU A 99 -11.91 3.67 -4.79
CA GLU A 99 -12.34 3.47 -3.41
C GLU A 99 -12.84 4.80 -2.81
N ASP A 100 -13.88 4.74 -1.97
CA ASP A 100 -14.49 5.93 -1.38
C ASP A 100 -13.77 6.37 -0.10
N GLU A 101 -12.66 7.09 -0.24
CA GLU A 101 -11.90 7.61 0.91
C GLU A 101 -12.22 9.08 1.22
N VAL A 102 -12.56 9.88 0.21
CA VAL A 102 -12.82 11.33 0.34
C VAL A 102 -14.14 11.79 -0.32
N GLY A 103 -15.06 10.87 -0.62
CA GLY A 103 -16.29 11.17 -1.36
C GLY A 103 -16.08 11.34 -2.87
N LEU A 104 -14.92 10.94 -3.39
CA LEU A 104 -14.57 10.94 -4.81
C LEU A 104 -14.25 9.51 -5.24
N ILE A 105 -15.06 8.97 -6.15
CA ILE A 105 -14.87 7.62 -6.70
C ILE A 105 -14.74 7.74 -8.21
N PHE A 106 -13.58 7.34 -8.73
CA PHE A 106 -13.34 7.22 -10.15
C PHE A 106 -13.66 5.80 -10.64
N SER A 107 -13.86 5.66 -11.95
CA SER A 107 -13.95 4.33 -12.56
C SER A 107 -12.54 3.71 -12.62
N GLN A 108 -12.40 2.50 -12.09
CA GLN A 108 -11.15 1.73 -12.15
C GLN A 108 -10.65 1.61 -13.59
N GLY A 109 -9.37 1.92 -13.81
CA GLY A 109 -8.69 1.80 -15.09
C GLY A 109 -8.97 2.94 -16.07
N TYR A 110 -9.38 4.11 -15.57
CA TYR A 110 -9.73 5.28 -16.42
C TYR A 110 -8.95 6.54 -16.06
N THR A 111 -8.03 6.47 -15.11
CA THR A 111 -7.21 7.62 -14.72
C THR A 111 -5.73 7.36 -14.97
N ASP A 112 -4.96 8.43 -15.10
CA ASP A 112 -3.50 8.41 -15.18
C ASP A 112 -2.83 8.40 -13.80
N SER A 113 -3.63 8.22 -12.75
CA SER A 113 -3.16 8.17 -11.36
C SER A 113 -2.34 6.90 -11.13
N ILE A 114 -1.23 7.06 -10.40
CA ILE A 114 -0.43 5.93 -9.92
C ILE A 114 -1.22 5.00 -9.00
N MET A 115 -2.28 5.51 -8.36
CA MET A 115 -3.18 4.74 -7.48
C MET A 115 -4.37 4.09 -8.21
N ASP A 116 -4.35 4.05 -9.54
CA ASP A 116 -5.35 3.34 -10.34
C ASP A 116 -4.75 2.07 -10.94
N TYR A 117 -5.60 1.13 -11.33
CA TYR A 117 -5.16 -0.10 -11.96
C TYR A 117 -4.83 0.10 -13.43
N GLU A 118 -3.92 -0.74 -13.94
CA GLU A 118 -3.61 -0.82 -15.37
C GLU A 118 -4.73 -1.46 -16.21
N HIS A 119 -5.85 -1.84 -15.59
CA HIS A 119 -6.97 -2.49 -16.23
C HIS A 119 -8.31 -2.04 -15.63
N THR A 120 -9.34 -2.01 -16.46
CA THR A 120 -10.72 -1.72 -16.06
C THR A 120 -11.34 -2.91 -15.34
N LYS A 121 -12.51 -2.70 -14.73
CA LYS A 121 -13.29 -3.79 -14.09
C LYS A 121 -13.63 -4.95 -15.05
N ASN A 122 -13.69 -4.69 -16.35
CA ASN A 122 -14.00 -5.70 -17.36
C ASN A 122 -12.73 -6.43 -17.89
N GLY A 123 -11.55 -6.06 -17.40
CA GLY A 123 -10.27 -6.61 -17.86
C GLY A 123 -9.68 -5.91 -19.08
N ASP A 124 -10.33 -4.86 -19.60
CA ASP A 124 -9.75 -4.02 -20.66
C ASP A 124 -8.54 -3.25 -20.11
N GLY A 125 -7.55 -2.96 -20.95
CA GLY A 125 -6.41 -2.14 -20.53
C GLY A 125 -6.82 -0.71 -20.17
N ASN A 126 -6.21 -0.15 -19.12
CA ASN A 126 -6.28 1.28 -18.85
C ASN A 126 -5.66 2.04 -20.04
N LEU A 127 -6.35 3.07 -20.52
CA LEU A 127 -5.85 3.93 -21.62
C LEU A 127 -4.48 4.55 -21.31
N HIS A 128 -4.19 4.76 -20.03
CA HIS A 128 -2.96 5.35 -19.51
C HIS A 128 -1.90 4.32 -19.11
N LYS A 129 -2.12 3.03 -19.35
CA LYS A 129 -1.19 1.95 -18.98
C LYS A 129 0.26 2.26 -19.39
N GLY A 130 1.20 2.11 -18.44
CA GLY A 130 2.62 2.46 -18.62
C GLY A 130 2.95 3.95 -18.52
N THR A 131 1.94 4.81 -18.38
CA THR A 131 2.09 6.28 -18.22
C THR A 131 1.38 6.82 -16.98
N GLN A 132 0.88 5.94 -16.12
CA GLN A 132 0.21 6.28 -14.87
C GLN A 132 1.21 6.77 -13.82
N TRP A 133 1.52 8.06 -13.83
CA TRP A 133 2.48 8.68 -12.92
C TRP A 133 1.90 9.87 -12.15
N SER A 134 0.61 10.16 -12.33
CA SER A 134 -0.02 11.32 -11.71
C SER A 134 -0.46 11.02 -10.28
N LEU A 135 -0.58 12.07 -9.48
CA LEU A 135 -1.26 12.05 -8.18
C LEU A 135 -2.33 13.14 -8.19
N PHE A 136 -3.48 12.84 -7.59
CA PHE A 136 -4.52 13.83 -7.38
C PHE A 136 -4.21 14.73 -6.19
N LYS A 137 -4.82 15.92 -6.16
CA LYS A 137 -4.62 16.89 -5.09
C LYS A 137 -4.93 16.32 -3.69
N HIS A 138 -5.95 15.48 -3.56
CA HIS A 138 -6.27 14.86 -2.28
C HIS A 138 -5.21 13.83 -1.85
N HIS A 139 -4.61 13.07 -2.77
CA HIS A 139 -3.46 12.21 -2.45
C HIS A 139 -2.29 13.05 -1.93
N TRP A 140 -2.00 14.18 -2.58
CA TRP A 140 -0.99 15.12 -2.09
C TRP A 140 -1.32 15.63 -0.68
N ASP A 141 -2.59 15.96 -0.40
CA ASP A 141 -2.99 16.44 0.92
C ASP A 141 -2.86 15.38 2.01
N ILE A 142 -3.13 14.11 1.69
CA ILE A 142 -2.88 12.99 2.60
C ILE A 142 -1.38 12.88 2.91
N MET A 143 -0.54 12.86 1.87
CA MET A 143 0.91 12.77 2.03
C MET A 143 1.49 13.97 2.79
N ASN A 144 1.06 15.19 2.47
CA ASN A 144 1.57 16.41 3.10
C ASN A 144 1.16 16.56 4.57
N ASN A 145 0.10 15.87 5.00
CA ASN A 145 -0.31 15.81 6.40
C ASN A 145 0.34 14.64 7.16
N ASP A 146 1.13 13.79 6.50
CA ASP A 146 1.92 12.76 7.18
C ASP A 146 3.15 13.41 7.85
N ASN A 147 3.10 13.52 9.17
CA ASN A 147 4.17 14.12 9.99
C ASN A 147 5.51 13.38 9.91
N ASN A 148 5.57 12.22 9.25
CA ASN A 148 6.80 11.46 9.06
C ASN A 148 7.53 11.80 7.75
N LEU A 149 6.92 12.61 6.87
CA LEU A 149 7.59 13.19 5.70
C LEU A 149 8.39 14.43 6.14
N GLU A 150 9.67 14.24 6.45
CA GLU A 150 10.60 15.35 6.68
C GLU A 150 10.89 16.09 5.37
N TRP A 151 10.21 17.22 5.14
CA TRP A 151 10.67 18.22 4.17
C TRP A 151 11.81 19.03 4.81
N LYS A 152 13.06 18.78 4.39
CA LYS A 152 14.23 19.59 4.77
C LYS A 152 14.42 20.77 3.85
#